data_AF-A0A3M7H4J0-F1
#
_entry.id   AF-A0A3M7H4J0-F1
#
_cell.length_a   1.000
_cell.length_b   1.000
_cell.length_c   1.000
_cell.angle_alpha   90.00
_cell.angle_beta   90.00
_cell.angle_gamma   90.00
#
_symmetry.space_group_name_H-M   'P 1'
#
loop_
_entity.id
_entity.type
_entity.pdbx_description
1 polymer ?
#
loop_
_entity_poly.entity_id
_entity_poly.type
_entity_poly.pdbx_seq_one_letter_code
_entity_poly.pdbx_strand_id
1 'polypeptide(L)'
;MSVNGDFGPAPPGMDLSQSQASSMYGSIITTALAGTFAVIARFYARLLLRNPIGADDWLIVAALIFTWGTAIATFVAIPDGMGKHMFVLTKPQFNRLWQNLFAYVNIYVIAVSFTKLSIVMFYKRVFQIPKIAWCLVAIVLMYPITVIITICNSCKPLEFFWTQYTDPQATGSCIDISTFFFANGIWAACIDVGLLIVPIPLVWKLQMHLRKRLAVVGVFLLAGFVAVASIVRIIMLQKNTQSHDPVWTIAPVYIWSSVEPFVGIICACLPTLSPLFKRFWTARRTQSSSRMTPNSENLYDTISGSKNKHLRKFPRGLSADDEVMLTSVCQKQAETTARHLGSEDDIGAAEQIHVRKDFDVDWSSKQASIRSEP
;
A
#
# COMPACT_ATOMS: atom_id res chain seq x y z
N MET A 1 -18.06 -12.67 -43.49
CA MET A 1 -17.16 -11.76 -44.23
C MET A 1 -15.83 -11.78 -43.50
N SER A 2 -14.78 -12.36 -44.10
CA SER A 2 -13.44 -12.35 -43.51
C SER A 2 -12.92 -10.91 -43.55
N VAL A 3 -12.96 -10.24 -42.40
CA VAL A 3 -12.44 -8.89 -42.22
C VAL A 3 -10.91 -9.01 -42.24
N ASN A 4 -10.34 -9.04 -43.44
CA ASN A 4 -8.89 -9.02 -43.61
C ASN A 4 -8.46 -7.55 -43.53
N GLY A 5 -7.76 -7.20 -42.46
CA GLY A 5 -7.09 -5.92 -42.29
C GLY A 5 -5.82 -5.83 -43.15
N ASP A 6 -5.09 -4.73 -42.99
CA ASP A 6 -3.97 -4.36 -43.88
C ASP A 6 -2.71 -5.23 -43.71
N PHE A 7 -2.69 -6.13 -42.73
CA PHE A 7 -1.54 -6.96 -42.34
C PHE A 7 -1.55 -8.39 -42.96
N GLY A 8 -2.45 -8.64 -43.92
CA GLY A 8 -2.53 -9.91 -44.64
C GLY A 8 -3.55 -10.91 -44.05
N PRO A 9 -3.69 -12.10 -44.67
CA PRO A 9 -4.68 -13.08 -44.25
C PRO A 9 -4.33 -13.69 -42.90
N ALA A 10 -5.34 -13.87 -42.04
CA ALA A 10 -5.17 -14.50 -40.74
C ALA A 10 -4.81 -16.00 -40.87
N PRO A 11 -4.04 -16.57 -39.92
CA PRO A 11 -3.77 -18.01 -39.88
C PRO A 11 -5.08 -18.84 -39.81
N PRO A 12 -5.14 -20.02 -40.45
CA PRO A 12 -6.34 -20.85 -40.43
C PRO A 12 -6.70 -21.30 -39.01
N GLY A 13 -7.98 -21.15 -38.64
CA GLY A 13 -8.50 -21.49 -37.31
C GLY A 13 -8.53 -20.34 -36.29
N MET A 14 -8.12 -19.13 -36.67
CA MET A 14 -8.18 -17.95 -35.79
C MET A 14 -9.56 -17.27 -35.85
N ASP A 15 -10.18 -17.07 -34.69
CA ASP A 15 -11.48 -16.39 -34.57
C ASP A 15 -11.29 -14.87 -34.44
N LEU A 16 -11.42 -14.17 -35.56
CA LEU A 16 -11.26 -12.72 -35.67
C LEU A 16 -12.36 -11.90 -34.96
N SER A 17 -13.43 -12.55 -34.49
CA SER A 17 -14.50 -11.88 -33.75
C SER A 17 -14.18 -11.68 -32.27
N GLN A 18 -13.15 -12.37 -31.75
CA GLN A 18 -12.79 -12.30 -30.34
C GLN A 18 -12.24 -10.92 -29.96
N SER A 19 -12.64 -10.45 -28.77
CA SER A 19 -12.16 -9.20 -28.20
C SER A 19 -11.97 -9.33 -26.69
N GLN A 20 -10.84 -8.86 -26.21
CA GLN A 20 -10.52 -8.78 -24.78
C GLN A 20 -11.00 -7.48 -24.12
N ALA A 21 -11.66 -6.59 -24.87
CA ALA A 21 -12.06 -5.26 -24.39
C ALA A 21 -12.93 -5.30 -23.13
N SER A 22 -13.87 -6.24 -23.03
CA SER A 22 -14.73 -6.42 -21.85
C SER A 22 -13.92 -6.75 -20.59
N SER A 23 -12.94 -7.65 -20.71
CA SER A 23 -12.01 -8.00 -19.63
C SER A 23 -11.15 -6.80 -19.21
N MET A 24 -10.69 -6.00 -20.18
CA MET A 24 -9.91 -4.79 -19.94
C MET A 24 -10.72 -3.76 -19.15
N TYR A 25 -11.93 -3.40 -19.60
CA TYR A 25 -12.80 -2.48 -18.87
C TYR A 25 -13.13 -2.98 -17.47
N GLY A 26 -13.59 -4.23 -17.35
CA GLY A 26 -14.00 -4.80 -16.07
C GLY A 26 -12.88 -4.80 -15.03
N SER A 27 -11.69 -5.27 -15.41
CA SER A 27 -10.55 -5.38 -14.50
C SER A 27 -10.03 -4.01 -14.06
N ILE A 28 -9.90 -3.06 -15.00
CA ILE A 28 -9.33 -1.73 -14.75
C ILE A 28 -10.31 -0.86 -13.96
N ILE A 29 -11.60 -0.82 -14.32
CA ILE A 29 -12.58 -0.02 -13.60
C ILE A 29 -12.71 -0.50 -12.15
N THR A 30 -12.78 -1.81 -11.93
CA THR A 30 -12.91 -2.40 -10.59
C THR A 30 -11.73 -2.03 -9.71
N THR A 31 -10.50 -2.17 -10.24
CA THR A 31 -9.28 -1.87 -9.48
C THR A 31 -9.05 -0.38 -9.30
N ALA A 32 -9.43 0.44 -10.27
CA ALA A 32 -9.38 1.91 -10.18
C ALA A 32 -10.29 2.45 -9.08
N LEU A 33 -11.53 1.96 -9.01
CA LEU A 33 -12.48 2.33 -7.96
C LEU A 33 -11.98 1.86 -6.59
N ALA A 34 -11.49 0.63 -6.49
CA ALA A 34 -10.94 0.09 -5.24
C ALA A 34 -9.71 0.88 -4.76
N GLY A 35 -8.79 1.24 -5.65
CA GLY A 35 -7.60 2.03 -5.35
C GLY A 35 -7.95 3.46 -4.90
N THR A 36 -8.87 4.10 -5.61
CA THR A 36 -9.36 5.45 -5.25
C THR A 36 -10.04 5.43 -3.88
N PHE A 37 -10.90 4.45 -3.63
CA PHE A 37 -11.55 4.29 -2.33
C PHE A 37 -10.53 4.07 -1.20
N ALA A 38 -9.48 3.27 -1.43
CA ALA A 38 -8.43 3.02 -0.45
C ALA A 38 -7.68 4.31 -0.06
N VAL A 39 -7.39 5.19 -1.03
CA VAL A 39 -6.76 6.49 -0.78
C VAL A 39 -7.70 7.40 0.01
N ILE A 40 -8.96 7.50 -0.38
CA ILE A 40 -9.97 8.29 0.37
C ILE A 40 -10.07 7.80 1.82
N ALA A 41 -10.17 6.48 2.01
CA ALA A 41 -10.23 5.87 3.32
C ALA A 41 -8.96 6.15 4.15
N ARG A 42 -7.77 6.18 3.52
CA ARG A 42 -6.51 6.55 4.17
C ARG A 42 -6.55 7.96 4.74
N PHE A 43 -6.99 8.95 3.96
CA PHE A 43 -7.11 10.34 4.42
C PHE A 43 -8.16 10.48 5.52
N TYR A 44 -9.32 9.82 5.36
CA TYR A 44 -10.36 9.78 6.38
C TYR A 44 -9.84 9.19 7.70
N ALA A 45 -9.08 8.10 7.65
CA ALA A 45 -8.46 7.48 8.82
C ALA A 45 -7.49 8.41 9.53
N ARG A 46 -6.66 9.14 8.77
CA ARG A 46 -5.71 10.10 9.35
C ARG A 46 -6.41 11.26 10.02
N LEU A 47 -7.47 11.78 9.41
CA LEU A 47 -8.29 12.83 9.99
C LEU A 47 -8.91 12.38 11.30
N LEU A 48 -9.52 11.18 11.33
CA LEU A 48 -10.16 10.63 12.53
C LEU A 48 -9.16 10.34 13.66
N LEU A 49 -7.95 9.89 13.31
CA LEU A 49 -6.87 9.61 14.26
C LEU A 49 -6.06 10.86 14.65
N ARG A 50 -6.35 12.04 14.06
CA ARG A 50 -5.58 13.29 14.21
C ARG A 50 -4.08 13.11 13.96
N ASN A 51 -3.73 12.25 13.01
CA ASN A 51 -2.33 12.02 12.62
C ASN A 51 -1.90 13.07 11.58
N PRO A 52 -0.69 13.64 11.67
CA PRO A 52 -0.22 14.60 10.68
C PRO A 52 -0.07 13.93 9.30
N ILE A 53 -0.41 14.68 8.26
CA ILE A 53 -0.21 14.30 6.85
C ILE A 53 1.29 14.28 6.59
N GLY A 54 1.80 13.14 6.11
CA GLY A 54 3.22 12.98 5.79
C GLY A 54 3.51 13.13 4.31
N ALA A 55 4.78 13.17 3.96
CA ALA A 55 5.22 13.11 2.56
C ALA A 55 4.70 11.84 1.85
N ASP A 56 4.55 10.73 2.59
CA ASP A 56 3.98 9.48 2.09
C ASP A 56 2.54 9.65 1.56
N ASP A 57 1.76 10.55 2.15
CA ASP A 57 0.37 10.78 1.74
C ASP A 57 0.26 11.61 0.45
N TRP A 58 1.20 12.52 0.19
CA TRP A 58 1.24 13.25 -1.07
C TRP A 58 1.74 12.39 -2.22
N LEU A 59 2.73 11.53 -1.95
CA LEU A 59 3.28 10.60 -2.93
C LEU A 59 2.24 9.56 -3.38
N ILE A 60 1.38 9.09 -2.48
CA ILE A 60 0.30 8.16 -2.86
C ILE A 60 -0.78 8.83 -3.71
N VAL A 61 -1.04 10.13 -3.50
CA VAL A 61 -1.95 10.91 -4.36
C VAL A 61 -1.35 11.12 -5.74
N ALA A 62 -0.06 11.47 -5.81
CA ALA A 62 0.65 11.55 -7.09
C ALA A 62 0.63 10.20 -7.83
N ALA A 63 0.90 9.10 -7.13
CA ALA A 63 0.80 7.75 -7.67
C ALA A 63 -0.60 7.47 -8.24
N LEU A 64 -1.66 7.83 -7.50
CA LEU A 64 -3.05 7.64 -7.93
C LEU A 64 -3.34 8.42 -9.23
N ILE A 65 -2.88 9.67 -9.34
CA ILE A 65 -3.09 10.50 -10.56
C ILE A 65 -2.45 9.82 -11.78
N PHE A 66 -1.19 9.40 -11.68
CA PHE A 66 -0.52 8.71 -12.79
C PHE A 66 -1.14 7.34 -13.09
N THR A 67 -1.63 6.63 -12.08
CA THR A 67 -2.32 5.34 -12.27
C THR A 67 -3.68 5.51 -12.95
N TRP A 68 -4.41 6.59 -12.68
CA TRP A 68 -5.56 6.95 -13.51
C TRP A 68 -5.16 7.29 -14.94
N GLY A 69 -3.98 7.91 -15.13
CA GLY A 69 -3.39 8.11 -16.46
C GLY A 69 -3.20 6.82 -17.25
N THR A 70 -2.72 5.74 -16.63
CA THR A 70 -2.59 4.43 -17.31
C THR A 70 -3.94 3.82 -17.65
N ALA A 71 -4.95 3.96 -16.78
CA ALA A 71 -6.31 3.52 -17.06
C ALA A 71 -6.91 4.28 -18.26
N ILE A 72 -6.76 5.61 -18.30
CA ILE A 72 -7.24 6.46 -19.40
C ILE A 72 -6.54 6.08 -20.70
N ALA A 73 -5.21 5.94 -20.71
CA ALA A 73 -4.46 5.52 -21.89
C ALA A 73 -4.91 4.14 -22.39
N THR A 74 -5.31 3.24 -21.50
CA THR A 74 -5.88 1.95 -21.90
C THR A 74 -7.26 2.12 -22.53
N PHE A 75 -8.13 2.97 -21.98
CA PHE A 75 -9.45 3.22 -22.55
C PHE A 75 -9.40 3.92 -23.90
N VAL A 76 -8.42 4.79 -24.14
CA VAL A 76 -8.17 5.41 -25.44
C VAL A 76 -7.70 4.37 -26.48
N ALA A 77 -6.96 3.35 -26.06
CA ALA A 77 -6.45 2.30 -26.95
C ALA A 77 -7.51 1.31 -27.46
N ILE A 78 -8.57 1.07 -26.67
CA ILE A 78 -9.59 0.05 -26.97
C ILE A 78 -10.34 0.35 -28.28
N PRO A 79 -10.82 1.58 -28.53
CA PRO A 79 -11.42 1.95 -29.81
C PRO A 79 -10.49 1.76 -31.02
N ASP A 80 -9.17 1.94 -30.83
CA ASP A 80 -8.16 1.75 -31.87
C ASP A 80 -7.82 0.27 -32.13
N GLY A 81 -8.50 -0.67 -31.47
CA GLY A 81 -8.36 -2.11 -31.72
C GLY A 81 -7.52 -2.86 -30.68
N MET A 82 -7.17 -2.24 -29.55
CA MET A 82 -6.52 -2.94 -28.45
C MET A 82 -7.34 -4.15 -27.99
N GLY A 83 -6.69 -5.31 -27.85
CA GLY A 83 -7.35 -6.55 -27.44
C GLY A 83 -8.15 -7.24 -28.53
N LYS A 84 -7.99 -6.84 -29.80
CA LYS A 84 -8.41 -7.59 -30.99
C LYS A 84 -7.18 -8.20 -31.68
N HIS A 85 -7.42 -9.12 -32.61
CA HIS A 85 -6.36 -9.69 -33.44
C HIS A 85 -5.77 -8.65 -34.40
N MET A 86 -4.44 -8.61 -34.55
CA MET A 86 -3.72 -7.66 -35.43
C MET A 86 -4.26 -7.68 -36.86
N PHE A 87 -4.67 -8.85 -37.34
CA PHE A 87 -5.18 -9.06 -38.69
C PHE A 87 -6.51 -8.34 -38.98
N VAL A 88 -7.20 -7.79 -37.98
CA VAL A 88 -8.43 -7.00 -38.15
C VAL A 88 -8.14 -5.50 -38.20
N LEU A 89 -6.93 -5.08 -37.83
CA LEU A 89 -6.57 -3.67 -37.70
C LEU A 89 -6.13 -3.08 -39.04
N THR A 90 -6.43 -1.79 -39.22
CA THR A 90 -5.85 -0.96 -40.28
C THR A 90 -4.49 -0.40 -39.84
N LYS A 91 -3.59 -0.11 -40.80
CA LYS A 91 -2.30 0.53 -40.53
C LYS A 91 -2.39 1.80 -39.65
N PRO A 92 -3.29 2.77 -39.89
CA PRO A 92 -3.41 3.95 -39.04
C PRO A 92 -3.92 3.65 -37.62
N GLN A 93 -4.72 2.61 -37.43
CA GLN A 93 -5.12 2.15 -36.09
C GLN A 93 -3.93 1.54 -35.35
N PHE A 94 -3.15 0.71 -36.04
CA PHE A 94 -1.94 0.11 -35.50
C PHE A 94 -0.92 1.18 -35.06
N ASN A 95 -0.68 2.21 -35.88
CA ASN A 95 0.24 3.29 -35.52
C ASN A 95 -0.22 4.05 -34.26
N ARG A 96 -1.51 4.38 -34.17
CA ARG A 96 -2.08 5.03 -32.97
C ARG A 96 -1.93 4.16 -31.73
N LEU A 97 -2.13 2.85 -31.88
CA LEU A 97 -1.98 1.89 -30.81
C LEU A 97 -0.54 1.83 -30.28
N TRP A 98 0.47 1.90 -31.16
CA TRP A 98 1.89 1.92 -30.78
C TRP A 98 2.32 3.27 -30.19
N GLN A 99 1.77 4.38 -30.68
CA GLN A 99 1.95 5.70 -30.07
C GLN A 99 1.35 5.75 -28.65
N ASN A 100 0.17 5.17 -28.47
CA ASN A 100 -0.45 5.03 -27.15
C ASN A 100 0.38 4.12 -26.24
N LEU A 101 0.95 3.02 -26.76
CA LEU A 101 1.87 2.16 -26.00
C LEU A 101 3.09 2.93 -25.52
N PHE A 102 3.69 3.75 -26.37
CA PHE A 102 4.81 4.60 -25.98
C PHE A 102 4.42 5.53 -24.83
N ALA A 103 3.29 6.24 -24.92
CA ALA A 103 2.79 7.10 -23.85
C ALA A 103 2.49 6.31 -22.56
N TYR A 104 1.84 5.15 -22.71
CA TYR A 104 1.46 4.27 -21.61
C TYR A 104 2.67 3.82 -20.79
N VAL A 105 3.75 3.38 -21.43
CA VAL A 105 4.98 2.92 -20.76
C VAL A 105 5.59 4.02 -19.89
N ASN A 106 5.61 5.26 -20.40
CA ASN A 106 6.11 6.41 -19.66
C ASN A 106 5.23 6.75 -18.44
N ILE A 107 3.91 6.77 -18.60
CA ILE A 107 2.99 7.04 -17.49
C ILE A 107 3.07 5.91 -16.44
N TYR A 108 3.12 4.66 -16.89
CA TYR A 108 3.21 3.48 -16.03
C TYR A 108 4.47 3.49 -15.15
N VAL A 109 5.65 3.74 -15.73
CA VAL A 109 6.89 3.72 -14.94
C VAL A 109 6.88 4.80 -13.86
N ILE A 110 6.29 5.97 -14.17
CA ILE A 110 6.12 7.06 -13.19
C ILE A 110 5.13 6.62 -12.09
N ALA A 111 3.98 6.06 -12.44
CA ALA A 111 2.97 5.59 -11.48
C ALA A 111 3.53 4.56 -10.49
N VAL A 112 4.25 3.56 -11.01
CA VAL A 112 4.88 2.51 -10.21
C VAL A 112 5.95 3.10 -9.29
N SER A 113 6.80 4.00 -9.80
CA SER A 113 7.84 4.63 -8.98
C SER A 113 7.29 5.49 -7.85
N PHE A 114 6.24 6.28 -8.08
CA PHE A 114 5.58 7.03 -7.01
C PHE A 114 4.95 6.11 -5.95
N THR A 115 4.33 5.01 -6.38
CA THR A 115 3.78 4.01 -5.47
C THR A 115 4.86 3.41 -4.58
N LYS A 116 5.98 2.98 -5.19
CA LYS A 116 7.15 2.45 -4.47
C LYS A 116 7.76 3.48 -3.53
N LEU A 117 7.89 4.74 -3.96
CA LEU A 117 8.44 5.82 -3.15
C LEU A 117 7.56 6.13 -1.93
N SER A 118 6.24 6.12 -2.09
CA SER A 118 5.28 6.25 -0.97
C SER A 118 5.48 5.16 0.07
N ILE A 119 5.69 3.91 -0.35
CA ILE A 119 5.93 2.76 0.54
C ILE A 119 7.24 2.95 1.32
N VAL A 120 8.33 3.34 0.66
CA VAL A 120 9.62 3.58 1.32
C VAL A 120 9.53 4.72 2.34
N MET A 121 8.87 5.82 1.99
CA MET A 121 8.67 6.94 2.91
C MET A 121 7.81 6.54 4.11
N PHE A 122 6.79 5.72 3.90
CA PHE A 122 6.00 5.13 4.98
C PHE A 122 6.87 4.25 5.90
N TYR A 123 7.76 3.42 5.34
CA TYR A 123 8.68 2.62 6.14
C TYR A 123 9.62 3.48 6.96
N LYS A 124 10.23 4.50 6.34
CA LYS A 124 11.11 5.44 7.06
C LYS A 124 10.38 6.08 8.25
N ARG A 125 9.10 6.44 8.09
CA ARG A 125 8.28 7.04 9.15
C ARG A 125 7.96 6.06 10.29
N VAL A 126 7.55 4.82 9.97
CA VAL A 126 7.08 3.85 10.97
C VAL A 126 8.24 3.18 11.72
N PHE A 127 9.28 2.84 10.98
CA PHE A 127 10.36 2.00 11.43
C PHE A 127 11.65 2.78 11.73
N GLN A 128 11.70 4.08 11.42
CA GLN A 128 12.89 4.93 11.60
C GLN A 128 14.14 4.30 10.98
N ILE A 129 13.98 3.70 9.80
CA ILE A 129 15.05 2.95 9.12
C ILE A 129 16.22 3.89 8.83
N PRO A 130 17.47 3.50 9.16
CA PRO A 130 18.66 4.32 8.95
C PRO A 130 19.00 4.50 7.46
N LYS A 131 20.16 5.11 7.18
CA LYS A 131 20.69 5.57 5.88
C LYS A 131 20.41 4.65 4.67
N ILE A 132 20.30 3.34 4.84
CA ILE A 132 19.92 2.35 3.79
C ILE A 132 18.61 2.72 3.08
N ALA A 133 17.63 3.31 3.78
CA ALA A 133 16.38 3.74 3.16
C ALA A 133 16.60 4.83 2.10
N TRP A 134 17.60 5.70 2.26
CA TRP A 134 17.93 6.73 1.27
C TRP A 134 18.56 6.13 0.00
N CYS A 135 19.36 5.07 0.13
CA CYS A 135 19.86 4.34 -1.03
C CYS A 135 18.70 3.74 -1.84
N LEU A 136 17.70 3.18 -1.16
CA LEU A 136 16.52 2.62 -1.84
C LEU A 136 15.66 3.70 -2.50
N VAL A 137 15.46 4.85 -1.84
CA VAL A 137 14.81 6.01 -2.46
C VAL A 137 15.54 6.44 -3.74
N ALA A 138 16.87 6.53 -3.70
CA ALA A 138 17.67 6.89 -4.86
C ALA A 138 17.51 5.86 -6.01
N ILE A 139 17.54 4.56 -5.71
CA ILE A 139 17.33 3.50 -6.71
C ILE A 139 15.93 3.61 -7.35
N VAL A 140 14.89 3.82 -6.53
CA VAL A 140 13.50 3.96 -7.01
C VAL A 140 13.32 5.22 -7.87
N LEU A 141 14.04 6.31 -7.58
CA LEU A 141 14.02 7.54 -8.38
C LEU A 141 14.82 7.44 -9.67
N MET A 142 15.95 6.72 -9.66
CA MET A 142 16.78 6.52 -10.85
C MET A 142 16.11 5.60 -11.87
N TYR A 143 15.34 4.61 -11.40
CA TYR A 143 14.63 3.67 -12.25
C TYR A 143 13.77 4.32 -13.37
N PRO A 144 12.79 5.21 -13.07
CA PRO A 144 11.95 5.81 -14.09
C PRO A 144 12.75 6.71 -15.03
N ILE A 145 13.79 7.39 -14.52
CA ILE A 145 14.67 8.24 -15.33
C ILE A 145 15.37 7.40 -16.40
N THR A 146 15.98 6.28 -16.02
CA THR A 146 16.63 5.37 -16.96
C THR A 146 15.65 4.83 -18.01
N VAL A 147 14.47 4.36 -17.58
CA VAL A 147 13.45 3.81 -18.49
C VAL A 147 12.96 4.86 -19.49
N ILE A 148 12.65 6.07 -19.02
CA ILE A 148 12.17 7.18 -19.87
C ILE A 148 13.25 7.58 -20.88
N ILE A 149 14.49 7.77 -20.43
CA ILE A 149 15.60 8.14 -21.33
C ILE A 149 15.82 7.05 -22.37
N THR A 150 15.83 5.77 -21.98
CA THR A 150 16.04 4.66 -22.92
C THR A 150 14.89 4.52 -23.90
N ILE A 151 13.62 4.63 -23.48
CA ILE A 151 12.49 4.50 -24.40
C ILE A 151 12.41 5.69 -25.36
N CYS A 152 12.67 6.92 -24.89
CA CYS A 152 12.71 8.11 -25.74
C CYS A 152 13.85 8.07 -26.77
N ASN A 153 14.93 7.35 -26.48
CA ASN A 153 16.07 7.16 -27.39
C ASN A 153 16.11 5.75 -28.01
N SER A 154 15.01 5.00 -27.92
CA SER A 154 14.98 3.59 -28.35
C SER A 154 15.09 3.44 -29.85
N CYS A 155 14.56 4.40 -30.63
CA CYS A 155 14.63 4.41 -32.08
C CYS A 155 15.12 5.76 -32.61
N LYS A 156 15.85 5.74 -33.74
CA LYS A 156 16.34 6.92 -34.43
C LYS A 156 15.91 6.87 -35.90
N PRO A 157 15.01 7.78 -36.36
CA PRO A 157 14.23 8.74 -35.58
C PRO A 157 13.20 8.06 -34.66
N LEU A 158 12.70 8.75 -33.62
CA LEU A 158 11.73 8.17 -32.67
C LEU A 158 10.46 7.67 -33.38
N GLU A 159 10.04 8.36 -34.45
CA GLU A 159 8.86 7.99 -35.24
C GLU A 159 8.97 6.59 -35.84
N PHE A 160 10.19 6.12 -36.08
CA PHE A 160 10.48 4.78 -36.56
C PHE A 160 9.94 3.69 -35.62
N PHE A 161 9.75 3.99 -34.33
CA PHE A 161 9.17 3.06 -33.36
C PHE A 161 7.81 2.49 -33.81
N TRP A 162 6.94 3.34 -34.37
CA TRP A 162 5.62 2.91 -34.84
C TRP A 162 5.52 2.79 -36.36
N THR A 163 6.29 3.57 -37.14
CA THR A 163 6.20 3.53 -38.62
C THR A 163 6.87 2.31 -39.25
N GLN A 164 7.85 1.69 -38.58
CA GLN A 164 8.58 0.51 -39.10
C GLN A 164 7.69 -0.68 -39.51
N TYR A 165 6.49 -0.77 -38.93
CA TYR A 165 5.55 -1.88 -39.17
C TYR A 165 4.53 -1.58 -40.27
N THR A 166 4.34 -0.31 -40.64
CA THR A 166 3.25 0.12 -41.51
C THR A 166 3.71 0.76 -42.81
N ASP A 167 4.87 1.44 -42.78
CA ASP A 167 5.46 2.13 -43.91
C ASP A 167 6.75 1.43 -44.38
N PRO A 168 6.75 0.83 -45.59
CA PRO A 168 7.95 0.23 -46.19
C PRO A 168 9.09 1.22 -46.50
N GLN A 169 8.81 2.52 -46.57
CA GLN A 169 9.79 3.58 -46.84
C GLN A 169 10.43 4.14 -45.57
N ALA A 170 9.93 3.74 -44.39
CA ALA A 170 10.49 4.17 -43.12
C ALA A 170 11.94 3.69 -43.00
N THR A 171 12.86 4.63 -42.76
CA THR A 171 14.28 4.34 -42.54
C THR A 171 14.67 4.71 -41.11
N GLY A 172 15.36 3.81 -40.42
CA GLY A 172 15.76 4.02 -39.05
C GLY A 172 16.33 2.76 -38.43
N SER A 173 16.79 2.90 -37.19
CA SER A 173 17.21 1.77 -36.37
C SER A 173 16.66 1.91 -34.96
N CYS A 174 16.29 0.77 -34.37
CA CYS A 174 15.86 0.67 -32.99
C CYS A 174 16.82 -0.23 -32.22
N ILE A 175 16.91 -0.02 -30.90
CA ILE A 175 17.45 -1.01 -29.99
C ILE A 175 16.58 -2.26 -29.99
N ASP A 176 17.08 -3.37 -29.44
CA ASP A 176 16.26 -4.54 -29.20
C ASP A 176 15.21 -4.24 -28.11
N ILE A 177 14.01 -3.88 -28.56
CA ILE A 177 12.85 -3.54 -27.73
C ILE A 177 12.46 -4.72 -26.84
N SER A 178 12.59 -5.95 -27.32
CA SER A 178 12.23 -7.15 -26.57
C SER A 178 13.18 -7.36 -25.40
N THR A 179 14.48 -7.29 -25.66
CA THR A 179 15.52 -7.39 -24.63
C THR A 179 15.41 -6.25 -23.61
N PHE A 180 15.10 -5.03 -24.06
CA PHE A 180 14.86 -3.89 -23.18
C PHE A 180 13.70 -4.13 -22.21
N PHE A 181 12.52 -4.56 -22.70
CA PHE A 181 11.37 -4.81 -21.81
C PHE A 181 11.62 -5.98 -20.86
N PHE A 182 12.37 -7.00 -21.29
CA PHE A 182 12.76 -8.13 -20.45
C PHE A 182 13.69 -7.69 -19.31
N ALA A 183 14.75 -6.95 -19.63
CA ALA A 183 15.67 -6.38 -18.64
C ALA A 183 14.95 -5.41 -17.67
N ASN A 184 14.03 -4.59 -18.20
CA ASN A 184 13.19 -3.70 -17.40
C ASN A 184 12.31 -4.48 -16.41
N GLY A 185 11.74 -5.63 -16.83
CA GLY A 185 10.97 -6.51 -15.96
C GLY A 185 11.80 -7.09 -14.81
N ILE A 186 13.01 -7.56 -15.11
CA ILE A 186 13.96 -8.07 -14.09
C ILE A 186 14.32 -6.96 -13.10
N TRP A 187 14.68 -5.78 -13.60
CA TRP A 187 15.07 -4.67 -12.73
C TRP A 187 13.93 -4.19 -11.84
N ALA A 188 12.71 -4.11 -12.37
CA ALA A 188 11.52 -3.80 -11.59
C ALA A 188 11.32 -4.81 -10.44
N ALA A 189 11.46 -6.11 -10.74
CA ALA A 189 11.36 -7.18 -9.75
C ALA A 189 12.46 -7.09 -8.68
N CYS A 190 13.70 -6.76 -9.06
CA CYS A 190 14.79 -6.54 -8.10
C CYS A 190 14.49 -5.41 -7.12
N ILE A 191 13.90 -4.29 -7.59
CA ILE A 191 13.48 -3.19 -6.72
C ILE A 191 12.42 -3.67 -5.72
N ASP A 192 11.49 -4.51 -6.16
CA ASP A 192 10.43 -5.05 -5.31
C ASP A 192 10.97 -5.99 -4.23
N VAL A 193 11.93 -6.84 -4.58
CA VAL A 193 12.68 -7.66 -3.61
C VAL A 193 13.46 -6.77 -2.63
N GLY A 194 14.06 -5.68 -3.11
CA GLY A 194 14.73 -4.70 -2.24
C GLY A 194 13.76 -4.07 -1.24
N LEU A 195 12.57 -3.66 -1.68
CA LEU A 195 11.50 -3.15 -0.82
C LEU A 195 11.03 -4.17 0.22
N LEU A 196 11.06 -5.46 -0.13
CA LEU A 196 10.71 -6.57 0.75
C LEU A 196 11.76 -6.78 1.85
N ILE A 197 13.04 -6.82 1.49
CA ILE A 197 14.11 -7.19 2.41
C ILE A 197 14.34 -6.11 3.47
N VAL A 198 14.23 -4.83 3.10
CA VAL A 198 14.56 -3.70 3.98
C VAL A 198 13.83 -3.72 5.34
N PRO A 199 12.52 -3.96 5.44
CA PRO A 199 11.84 -4.02 6.75
C PRO A 199 12.05 -5.33 7.53
N ILE A 200 12.44 -6.45 6.91
CA ILE A 200 12.46 -7.78 7.57
C ILE A 200 13.39 -7.85 8.80
N PRO A 201 14.68 -7.47 8.71
CA PRO A 201 15.59 -7.59 9.85
C PRO A 201 15.17 -6.76 11.05
N LEU A 202 14.54 -5.61 10.80
CA LEU A 202 14.08 -4.71 11.85
C LEU A 202 12.83 -5.23 12.55
N VAL A 203 11.96 -5.90 11.79
CA VAL A 203 10.76 -6.54 12.32
C VAL A 203 11.10 -7.73 13.21
N TRP A 204 12.10 -8.53 12.82
CA TRP A 204 12.52 -9.70 13.60
C TRP A 204 13.14 -9.35 14.95
N LYS A 205 13.75 -8.16 15.08
CA LYS A 205 14.43 -7.73 16.31
C LYS A 205 13.52 -7.05 17.34
N LEU A 206 12.24 -6.79 17.02
CA LEU A 206 11.37 -6.03 17.89
C LEU A 206 10.15 -6.87 18.31
N GLN A 207 9.93 -7.05 19.61
CA GLN A 207 8.68 -7.60 20.13
C GLN A 207 7.56 -6.58 19.88
N MET A 208 6.90 -6.70 18.73
CA MET A 208 6.02 -5.67 18.20
C MET A 208 4.57 -5.84 18.64
N HIS A 209 4.01 -4.78 19.25
CA HIS A 209 2.57 -4.62 19.43
C HIS A 209 1.81 -4.78 18.11
N LEU A 210 0.56 -5.22 18.21
CA LEU A 210 -0.31 -5.64 17.10
C LEU A 210 -0.38 -4.65 15.92
N ARG A 211 -0.18 -3.35 16.16
CA ARG A 211 -0.13 -2.30 15.12
C ARG A 211 1.02 -2.50 14.12
N LYS A 212 2.24 -2.75 14.62
CA LYS A 212 3.39 -2.96 13.74
C LYS A 212 3.35 -4.34 13.09
N ARG A 213 2.79 -5.36 13.79
CA ARG A 213 2.54 -6.69 13.21
C ARG A 213 1.61 -6.65 11.99
N LEU A 214 0.55 -5.85 12.01
CA LEU A 214 -0.34 -5.67 10.86
C LEU A 214 0.32 -4.91 9.70
N ALA A 215 1.17 -3.91 10.00
CA ALA A 215 1.97 -3.27 8.96
C ALA A 215 2.87 -4.29 8.25
N VAL A 216 3.55 -5.16 9.02
CA VAL A 216 4.40 -6.23 8.50
C VAL A 216 3.63 -7.23 7.63
N VAL A 217 2.44 -7.65 8.06
CA VAL A 217 1.60 -8.55 7.25
C VAL A 217 1.17 -7.86 5.95
N GLY A 218 0.80 -6.58 6.00
CA GLY A 218 0.50 -5.79 4.80
C GLY A 218 1.67 -5.72 3.82
N VAL A 219 2.90 -5.57 4.35
CA VAL A 219 4.13 -5.61 3.55
C VAL A 219 4.38 -6.97 2.94
N PHE A 220 4.24 -8.05 3.72
CA PHE A 220 4.44 -9.42 3.21
C PHE A 220 3.41 -9.78 2.13
N LEU A 221 2.16 -9.37 2.30
CA LEU A 221 1.09 -9.56 1.31
C LEU A 221 1.35 -8.74 0.05
N LEU A 222 1.74 -7.48 0.19
CA LEU A 222 2.14 -6.63 -0.95
C LEU A 222 3.30 -7.29 -1.71
N ALA A 223 4.32 -7.73 -0.99
CA ALA A 223 5.53 -8.26 -1.61
C ALA A 223 5.31 -9.63 -2.26
N GLY A 224 4.47 -10.48 -1.67
CA GLY A 224 4.04 -11.74 -2.29
C GLY A 224 3.21 -11.53 -3.55
N PHE A 225 2.27 -10.58 -3.53
CA PHE A 225 1.47 -10.24 -4.70
C PHE A 225 2.33 -9.68 -5.84
N VAL A 226 3.27 -8.78 -5.52
CA VAL A 226 4.14 -8.14 -6.52
C VAL A 226 5.16 -9.12 -7.12
N ALA A 227 5.67 -10.08 -6.34
CA ALA A 227 6.53 -11.15 -6.87
C ALA A 227 5.78 -12.02 -7.89
N VAL A 228 4.54 -12.41 -7.57
CA VAL A 228 3.69 -13.17 -8.51
C VAL A 228 3.38 -12.34 -9.75
N ALA A 229 3.01 -11.06 -9.58
CA ALA A 229 2.73 -10.15 -10.69
C ALA A 229 3.94 -9.99 -11.63
N SER A 230 5.15 -9.87 -11.07
CA SER A 230 6.39 -9.76 -11.83
C SER A 230 6.67 -11.02 -12.66
N ILE A 231 6.49 -12.22 -12.08
CA ILE A 231 6.66 -13.50 -12.78
C ILE A 231 5.64 -13.62 -13.92
N VAL A 232 4.38 -13.32 -13.64
CA VAL A 232 3.31 -13.35 -14.65
C VAL A 232 3.64 -12.40 -15.79
N ARG A 233 4.08 -11.17 -15.50
CA ARG A 233 4.48 -10.19 -16.51
C ARG A 233 5.63 -10.69 -17.39
N ILE A 234 6.66 -11.30 -16.81
CA ILE A 234 7.80 -11.85 -17.57
C ILE A 234 7.32 -12.97 -18.51
N ILE A 235 6.46 -13.88 -18.03
CA ILE A 235 5.89 -14.95 -18.85
C ILE A 235 5.06 -14.39 -20.00
N MET A 236 4.23 -13.37 -19.75
CA MET A 236 3.39 -12.76 -20.79
C MET A 236 4.22 -12.01 -21.83
N LEU A 237 5.26 -11.31 -21.38
CA LEU A 237 6.18 -10.61 -22.29
C LEU A 237 6.94 -11.60 -23.19
N GLN A 238 7.41 -12.72 -22.63
CA GLN A 238 8.07 -13.77 -23.40
C GLN A 238 7.12 -14.38 -24.44
N LYS A 239 5.85 -14.58 -24.09
CA LYS A 239 4.81 -15.02 -25.04
C LYS A 239 4.56 -13.99 -26.14
N ASN A 240 4.58 -12.70 -25.81
CA ASN A 240 4.40 -11.61 -26.78
C ASN A 240 5.53 -11.61 -27.84
N THR A 241 6.79 -11.72 -27.41
CA THR A 241 7.95 -11.75 -28.32
C THR A 241 7.94 -12.94 -29.29
N GLN A 242 7.32 -14.06 -28.90
CA GLN A 242 7.25 -15.27 -29.73
C GLN A 242 5.95 -15.38 -30.56
N SER A 243 5.02 -14.43 -30.42
CA SER A 243 3.70 -14.52 -31.04
C SER A 243 3.63 -13.86 -32.41
N HIS A 244 2.92 -14.49 -33.35
CA HIS A 244 2.59 -13.92 -34.66
C HIS A 244 1.47 -12.85 -34.60
N ASP A 245 0.90 -12.61 -33.42
CA ASP A 245 -0.15 -11.61 -33.19
C ASP A 245 0.17 -10.75 -31.95
N PRO A 246 1.04 -9.73 -32.10
CA PRO A 246 1.49 -8.89 -30.98
C PRO A 246 0.36 -8.02 -30.40
N VAL A 247 -0.66 -7.68 -31.19
CA VAL A 247 -1.80 -6.85 -30.72
C VAL A 247 -2.67 -7.65 -29.75
N TRP A 248 -2.89 -8.93 -30.03
CA TRP A 248 -3.66 -9.81 -29.17
C TRP A 248 -2.94 -10.15 -27.87
N THR A 249 -1.62 -10.42 -27.95
CA THR A 249 -0.83 -10.89 -26.81
C THR A 249 -0.35 -9.77 -25.88
N ILE A 250 -0.33 -8.51 -26.34
CA ILE A 250 -0.02 -7.36 -25.49
C ILE A 250 -1.20 -6.93 -24.60
N ALA A 251 -2.45 -7.25 -24.95
CA ALA A 251 -3.61 -6.83 -24.18
C ALA A 251 -3.62 -7.33 -22.71
N PRO A 252 -3.29 -8.61 -22.41
CA PRO A 252 -3.10 -9.06 -21.02
C PRO A 252 -2.00 -8.30 -20.27
N VAL A 253 -0.95 -7.85 -20.97
CA VAL A 253 0.14 -7.05 -20.39
C VAL A 253 -0.41 -5.68 -19.96
N TYR A 254 -1.26 -5.04 -20.77
CA TYR A 254 -1.94 -3.79 -20.39
C TYR A 254 -2.81 -3.95 -19.15
N ILE A 255 -3.62 -5.02 -19.09
CA ILE A 255 -4.46 -5.31 -17.93
C ILE A 255 -3.59 -5.41 -16.68
N TRP A 256 -2.56 -6.25 -16.70
CA TRP A 256 -1.68 -6.45 -15.55
C TRP A 256 -0.92 -5.19 -15.15
N SER A 257 -0.35 -4.46 -16.12
CA SER A 257 0.37 -3.21 -15.86
C SER A 257 -0.55 -2.08 -15.38
N SER A 258 -1.85 -2.13 -15.65
CA SER A 258 -2.83 -1.17 -15.10
C SER A 258 -3.29 -1.57 -13.71
N VAL A 259 -3.50 -2.85 -13.46
CA VAL A 259 -3.99 -3.38 -12.17
C VAL A 259 -2.90 -3.32 -11.09
N GLU A 260 -1.65 -3.64 -11.44
CA GLU A 260 -0.51 -3.67 -10.53
C GLU A 260 -0.36 -2.40 -9.66
N PRO A 261 -0.25 -1.18 -10.23
CA PRO A 261 -0.12 0.05 -9.45
C PRO A 261 -1.35 0.32 -8.57
N PHE A 262 -2.57 0.02 -9.01
CA PHE A 262 -3.76 0.15 -8.16
C PHE A 262 -3.71 -0.78 -6.95
N VAL A 263 -3.29 -2.04 -7.13
CA VAL A 263 -3.12 -2.97 -6.02
C VAL A 263 -1.99 -2.51 -5.09
N GLY A 264 -0.89 -2.01 -5.65
CA GLY A 264 0.19 -1.39 -4.87
C GLY A 264 -0.31 -0.25 -3.98
N ILE A 265 -1.18 0.62 -4.50
CA ILE A 265 -1.81 1.71 -3.76
C ILE A 265 -2.70 1.19 -2.63
N ILE A 266 -3.56 0.20 -2.91
CA ILE A 266 -4.44 -0.41 -1.90
C ILE A 266 -3.60 -0.96 -0.75
N CYS A 267 -2.57 -1.73 -1.08
CA CYS A 267 -1.64 -2.31 -0.11
C CYS A 267 -0.90 -1.25 0.71
N ALA A 268 -0.45 -0.15 0.09
CA ALA A 268 0.16 0.96 0.81
C ALA A 268 -0.80 1.64 1.79
N CYS A 269 -2.12 1.57 1.54
CA CYS A 269 -3.17 2.13 2.39
C CYS A 269 -3.54 1.24 3.59
N LEU A 270 -3.38 -0.09 3.49
CA LEU A 270 -3.80 -1.06 4.52
C LEU A 270 -3.24 -0.77 5.93
N PRO A 271 -1.95 -0.44 6.13
CA PRO A 271 -1.39 -0.21 7.46
C PRO A 271 -2.08 0.94 8.21
N THR A 272 -2.47 1.99 7.48
CA THR A 272 -3.15 3.17 8.04
C THR A 272 -4.61 2.87 8.39
N LEU A 273 -5.25 1.94 7.67
CA LEU A 273 -6.65 1.53 7.88
C LEU A 273 -6.82 0.49 9.00
N SER A 274 -5.79 -0.30 9.30
CA SER A 274 -5.79 -1.33 10.36
C SER A 274 -6.42 -0.92 11.71
N PRO A 275 -6.10 0.24 12.32
CA PRO A 275 -6.72 0.67 13.57
C PRO A 275 -8.22 0.97 13.45
N LEU A 276 -8.69 1.43 12.30
CA LEU A 276 -10.11 1.68 12.07
C LEU A 276 -10.91 0.39 12.02
N PHE A 277 -10.40 -0.62 11.31
CA PHE A 277 -11.06 -1.92 11.21
C PHE A 277 -11.25 -2.56 12.59
N LYS A 278 -10.25 -2.45 13.48
CA LYS A 278 -10.41 -2.93 14.86
C LYS A 278 -11.47 -2.16 15.62
N ARG A 279 -11.45 -0.83 15.56
CA ARG A 279 -12.44 0.00 16.26
C ARG A 279 -13.86 -0.27 15.77
N PHE A 280 -14.04 -0.42 14.46
CA PHE A 280 -15.33 -0.74 13.84
C PHE A 280 -15.80 -2.14 14.22
N TRP A 281 -14.91 -3.14 14.20
CA TRP A 281 -15.24 -4.51 14.56
C TRP A 281 -15.58 -4.66 16.04
N THR A 282 -14.82 -4.01 16.93
CA THR A 282 -15.15 -3.97 18.36
C THR A 282 -16.49 -3.27 18.59
N ALA A 283 -16.75 -2.11 17.96
CA ALA A 283 -18.02 -1.40 18.09
C ALA A 283 -19.23 -2.24 17.61
N ARG A 284 -19.11 -2.97 16.50
CA ARG A 284 -20.15 -3.91 16.04
C ARG A 284 -20.37 -5.07 17.01
N ARG A 285 -19.29 -5.60 17.60
CA ARG A 285 -19.39 -6.71 18.57
C ARG A 285 -20.07 -6.27 19.87
N THR A 286 -19.83 -5.05 20.34
CA THR A 286 -20.48 -4.48 21.52
C THR A 286 -21.97 -4.15 21.28
N GLN A 287 -22.35 -3.73 20.06
CA GLN A 287 -23.76 -3.55 19.68
C GLN A 287 -24.53 -4.87 19.56
N SER A 288 -23.87 -5.98 19.20
CA SER A 288 -24.50 -7.30 19.18
C SER A 288 -24.76 -7.86 20.59
N SER A 289 -23.94 -7.47 21.57
CA SER A 289 -24.04 -7.90 22.98
C SER A 289 -25.09 -7.13 23.81
N SER A 290 -25.66 -6.04 23.29
CA SER A 290 -26.59 -5.18 24.06
C SER A 290 -28.07 -5.59 23.96
N ARG A 291 -28.37 -6.77 23.39
CA ARG A 291 -29.74 -7.31 23.28
C ARG A 291 -30.13 -8.34 24.35
N MET A 292 -29.33 -8.56 25.39
CA MET A 292 -29.71 -9.41 26.53
C MET A 292 -29.44 -8.71 27.86
N THR A 293 -30.46 -7.99 28.33
CA THR A 293 -31.01 -7.91 29.70
C THR A 293 -31.52 -6.50 30.00
N PRO A 294 -32.83 -6.37 30.27
CA PRO A 294 -33.28 -5.50 31.33
C PRO A 294 -34.09 -6.33 32.31
N ASN A 295 -33.57 -6.49 33.53
CA ASN A 295 -34.44 -6.59 34.68
C ASN A 295 -33.78 -5.85 35.85
N SER A 296 -34.07 -4.57 35.95
CA SER A 296 -33.79 -3.75 37.12
C SER A 296 -35.12 -3.49 37.81
N GLU A 297 -35.42 -4.30 38.83
CA GLU A 297 -36.42 -3.96 39.84
C GLU A 297 -35.76 -4.06 41.22
N ASN A 298 -35.74 -2.91 41.90
CA ASN A 298 -35.74 -2.71 43.35
C ASN A 298 -34.50 -3.16 44.16
N LEU A 299 -33.88 -2.22 44.90
CA LEU A 299 -34.19 -2.04 46.33
C LEU A 299 -33.38 -0.90 46.98
N TYR A 300 -34.08 0.20 47.24
CA TYR A 300 -34.02 1.16 48.35
C TYR A 300 -32.70 1.67 48.96
N ASP A 301 -32.70 3.00 49.06
CA ASP A 301 -31.96 3.86 49.99
C ASP A 301 -31.77 3.27 51.38
N THR A 302 -30.54 3.39 51.90
CA THR A 302 -30.32 3.69 53.31
C THR A 302 -29.13 4.62 53.43
N ILE A 303 -29.45 5.89 53.70
CA ILE A 303 -28.53 6.89 54.24
C ILE A 303 -28.29 6.51 55.71
N SER A 304 -27.09 6.05 56.06
CA SER A 304 -26.53 6.24 57.39
C SER A 304 -25.01 6.21 57.32
N GLY A 305 -24.39 7.19 57.97
CA GLY A 305 -23.00 7.57 57.77
C GLY A 305 -21.97 6.50 58.14
N SER A 306 -20.89 6.48 57.37
CA SER A 306 -19.57 6.15 57.90
C SER A 306 -18.50 6.68 56.96
N LYS A 307 -17.56 7.45 57.52
CA LYS A 307 -16.33 7.87 56.86
C LYS A 307 -15.55 6.62 56.47
N ASN A 308 -15.50 6.27 55.19
CA ASN A 308 -14.37 5.50 54.67
C ASN A 308 -14.19 5.71 53.16
N LYS A 309 -12.99 6.16 52.80
CA LYS A 309 -12.47 6.24 51.43
C LYS A 309 -12.44 4.83 50.84
N HIS A 310 -13.35 4.51 49.94
CA HIS A 310 -13.21 3.35 49.08
C HIS A 310 -12.79 3.80 47.68
N LEU A 311 -11.50 3.59 47.41
CA LEU A 311 -10.96 3.46 46.06
C LEU A 311 -11.90 2.58 45.23
N ARG A 312 -12.42 3.14 44.13
CA ARG A 312 -13.13 2.39 43.11
C ARG A 312 -12.23 1.23 42.68
N LYS A 313 -12.67 0.01 42.98
CA LYS A 313 -12.04 -1.23 42.54
C LYS A 313 -12.09 -1.25 41.02
N PHE A 314 -10.96 -0.97 40.37
CA PHE A 314 -10.83 -1.12 38.92
C PHE A 314 -11.07 -2.60 38.54
N PRO A 315 -11.75 -2.89 37.42
CA PRO A 315 -11.93 -4.27 36.98
C PRO A 315 -10.57 -4.89 36.68
N ARG A 316 -10.26 -6.01 37.34
CA ARG A 316 -9.10 -6.85 36.99
C ARG A 316 -9.36 -7.48 35.62
N GLY A 317 -8.74 -6.89 34.60
CA GLY A 317 -8.79 -7.36 33.23
C GLY A 317 -8.39 -6.27 32.25
N LEU A 318 -7.35 -5.49 32.57
CA LEU A 318 -6.88 -4.41 31.72
C LEU A 318 -5.89 -4.98 30.71
N SER A 319 -6.24 -4.92 29.43
CA SER A 319 -5.31 -5.26 28.35
C SER A 319 -4.26 -4.15 28.24
N ALA A 320 -3.00 -4.50 27.94
CA ALA A 320 -1.89 -3.56 27.83
C ALA A 320 -2.14 -2.38 26.85
N ASP A 321 -3.13 -2.49 25.97
CA ASP A 321 -3.53 -1.44 25.03
C ASP A 321 -4.31 -0.28 25.70
N ASP A 322 -4.97 -0.52 26.84
CA ASP A 322 -5.69 0.53 27.59
C ASP A 322 -4.72 1.42 28.38
N GLU A 323 -3.58 0.89 28.82
CA GLU A 323 -2.53 1.67 29.50
C GLU A 323 -1.90 2.71 28.56
N VAL A 324 -1.71 2.37 27.28
CA VAL A 324 -1.19 3.31 26.26
C VAL A 324 -2.20 4.41 25.94
N MET A 325 -3.50 4.09 26.00
CA MET A 325 -4.56 5.08 25.82
C MET A 325 -4.62 6.04 27.02
N LEU A 326 -4.48 5.53 28.25
CA LEU A 326 -4.38 6.31 29.47
C LEU A 326 -3.14 7.22 29.51
N THR A 327 -1.97 6.76 29.05
CA THR A 327 -0.76 7.61 28.97
C THR A 327 -0.97 8.76 28.00
N SER A 328 -1.58 8.52 26.84
CA SER A 328 -1.88 9.58 25.86
C SER A 328 -2.92 10.60 26.35
N VAL A 329 -3.83 10.18 27.25
CA VAL A 329 -4.83 11.05 27.87
C VAL A 329 -4.21 11.85 29.02
N CYS A 330 -3.42 11.22 29.90
CA CYS A 330 -2.69 11.92 30.96
C CYS A 330 -1.71 12.96 30.41
N GLN A 331 -1.00 12.64 29.32
CA GLN A 331 -0.04 13.55 28.69
C GLN A 331 -0.74 14.76 28.06
N LYS A 332 -1.93 14.56 27.46
CA LYS A 332 -2.79 15.67 27.00
C LYS A 332 -3.39 16.48 28.13
N GLN A 333 -3.76 15.85 29.23
CA GLN A 333 -4.33 16.53 30.39
C GLN A 333 -3.26 17.39 31.08
N ALA A 334 -2.02 16.91 31.16
CA ALA A 334 -0.86 17.68 31.60
C ALA A 334 -0.54 18.87 30.67
N GLU A 335 -0.53 18.68 29.35
CA GLU A 335 -0.32 19.77 28.38
C GLU A 335 -1.45 20.82 28.39
N THR A 336 -2.70 20.40 28.62
CA THR A 336 -3.85 21.31 28.69
C THR A 336 -3.86 22.09 30.01
N THR A 337 -3.44 21.45 31.10
CA THR A 337 -3.31 22.11 32.41
C THR A 337 -2.13 23.10 32.41
N ALA A 338 -1.01 22.76 31.76
CA ALA A 338 0.13 23.65 31.58
C ALA A 338 -0.17 24.89 30.71
N ARG A 339 -1.12 24.79 29.76
CA ARG A 339 -1.56 25.94 28.93
C ARG A 339 -2.55 26.86 29.64
N HIS A 340 -3.20 26.42 30.72
CA HIS A 340 -4.14 27.25 31.48
C HIS A 340 -3.50 28.01 32.64
N LEU A 341 -2.31 27.60 33.10
CA LEU A 341 -1.55 28.25 34.16
C LEU A 341 -0.44 29.10 33.54
N GLY A 342 -0.79 30.28 33.02
CA GLY A 342 0.17 31.25 32.50
C GLY A 342 0.89 32.01 33.62
N SER A 343 1.93 31.41 34.22
CA SER A 343 2.89 32.11 35.07
C SER A 343 4.23 31.36 35.10
N GLU A 344 5.32 32.09 34.84
CA GLU A 344 6.68 31.56 34.57
C GLU A 344 7.49 31.10 35.81
N ASP A 345 6.91 31.05 37.01
CA ASP A 345 7.70 30.84 38.25
C ASP A 345 7.74 29.40 38.83
N ASP A 346 6.95 28.44 38.31
CA ASP A 346 6.88 27.07 38.89
C ASP A 346 7.56 25.98 38.04
N ILE A 347 8.48 26.35 37.13
CA ILE A 347 9.17 25.40 36.25
C ILE A 347 10.11 24.46 37.03
N GLY A 348 10.47 24.79 38.28
CA GLY A 348 11.37 23.96 39.12
C GLY A 348 10.71 22.81 39.89
N ALA A 349 9.38 22.75 40.02
CA ALA A 349 8.73 21.78 40.91
C ALA A 349 8.18 20.52 40.22
N ALA A 350 8.18 20.47 38.87
CA ALA A 350 7.57 19.38 38.11
C ALA A 350 8.53 18.20 37.80
N GLU A 351 9.77 18.21 38.30
CA GLU A 351 10.80 17.20 37.95
C GLU A 351 11.15 16.22 39.10
N GLN A 352 10.17 15.82 39.92
CA GLN A 352 10.38 14.69 40.83
C GLN A 352 9.26 13.64 40.74
N ILE A 353 9.56 12.58 39.97
CA ILE A 353 8.79 11.33 40.00
C ILE A 353 9.09 10.63 41.32
N HIS A 354 8.19 10.71 42.30
CA HIS A 354 8.24 9.86 43.49
C HIS A 354 7.62 8.49 43.19
N VAL A 355 8.47 7.47 43.05
CA VAL A 355 8.04 6.07 42.97
C VAL A 355 7.82 5.55 44.39
N ARG A 356 6.56 5.43 44.80
CA ARG A 356 6.19 4.74 46.05
C ARG A 356 6.28 3.23 45.81
N LYS A 357 7.25 2.56 46.44
CA LYS A 357 7.29 1.09 46.53
C LYS A 357 6.59 0.67 47.81
N ASP A 358 5.41 0.07 47.68
CA ASP A 358 4.76 -0.62 48.79
C ASP A 358 5.40 -2.01 48.92
N PHE A 359 5.97 -2.31 50.08
CA PHE A 359 6.43 -3.66 50.44
C PHE A 359 5.32 -4.34 51.25
N ASP A 360 4.85 -5.49 50.78
CA ASP A 360 4.03 -6.39 51.60
C ASP A 360 4.96 -7.18 52.52
N VAL A 361 4.81 -6.98 53.84
CA VAL A 361 5.50 -7.76 54.88
C VAL A 361 4.49 -8.74 55.45
N ASP A 362 4.68 -10.02 55.15
CA ASP A 362 3.87 -11.11 55.69
C ASP A 362 4.40 -11.53 57.07
N TRP A 363 3.58 -11.38 58.12
CA TRP A 363 3.92 -11.77 59.48
C TRP A 363 3.28 -13.14 59.79
N SER A 364 4.05 -14.21 59.58
CA SER A 364 3.73 -15.53 60.12
C SER A 364 4.24 -15.64 61.57
N SER A 365 3.33 -15.51 62.53
CA SER A 365 3.58 -15.76 63.95
C SER A 365 3.77 -17.25 64.26
N LYS A 366 4.95 -17.66 64.74
CA LYS A 366 5.10 -18.85 65.63
C LYS A 366 6.18 -18.64 66.70
N GLN A 367 5.65 -18.51 67.92
CA GLN A 367 6.17 -18.76 69.27
C GLN A 367 7.66 -19.05 69.53
N ALA A 368 8.15 -18.33 70.53
CA ALA A 368 9.39 -18.54 71.26
C ALA A 368 9.50 -19.92 71.93
N SER A 369 10.72 -20.48 71.95
CA SER A 369 11.23 -21.19 73.12
C SER A 369 12.70 -20.87 73.32
N ILE A 370 13.02 -20.54 74.57
CA ILE A 370 14.35 -20.23 75.10
C ILE A 370 15.02 -21.55 75.45
N ARG A 371 16.28 -21.77 75.04
CA ARG A 371 17.18 -22.65 75.78
C ARG A 371 18.62 -22.13 75.75
N SER A 372 19.13 -22.00 76.95
CA SER A 372 20.44 -21.53 77.39
C SER A 372 21.61 -22.41 76.97
N GLU A 373 22.77 -21.77 76.77
CA GLU A 373 24.16 -22.29 76.74
C GLU A 373 24.48 -23.23 77.92
N PRO A 374 25.55 -24.06 77.86
CA PRO A 374 26.96 -23.63 77.72
C PRO A 374 27.57 -23.78 76.31
#